data_AF-A0A9P0EX80-F1
#
_entry.id   AF-A0A9P0EX80-F1
#
_cell.length_a   1.000
_cell.length_b   1.000
_cell.length_c   1.000
_cell.angle_alpha   90.00
_cell.angle_beta   90.00
_cell.angle_gamma   90.00
#
_symmetry.space_group_name_H-M   'P 1'
#
loop_
_entity.id
_entity.type
_entity.pdbx_description
1 polymer ?
#
loop_
_entity_poly.entity_id
_entity_poly.type
_entity_poly.pdbx_seq_one_letter_code
_entity_poly.pdbx_strand_id
1 'polypeptide(L)'
;MGILPWILGLLTLLVTVNAGDMMRKSIVFDKKTPGVFYCPLQKPTGFEKMFVHAKPISKLCEFDGKPLPADYKSDCYHDVDETEYACKEKYRIMMRMHPPGALNDTEAAKWENAYKKMLKKRSHRRNFRQEVVKIRRKN
;
A
#
# COMPACT_ATOMS: atom_id res chain seq x y z
N MET A 1 41.71 17.88 -2.06
CA MET A 1 40.24 17.98 -2.17
C MET A 1 39.63 16.85 -1.37
N GLY A 2 39.06 17.17 -0.21
CA GLY A 2 38.79 16.20 0.85
C GLY A 2 37.59 15.29 0.61
N ILE A 3 37.37 14.39 1.55
CA ILE A 3 36.29 13.37 1.59
C ILE A 3 34.93 13.99 1.99
N LEU A 4 34.95 15.22 2.51
CA LEU A 4 33.79 15.99 2.96
C LEU A 4 32.63 16.11 1.93
N PRO A 5 32.87 16.42 0.64
CA PRO A 5 31.80 16.51 -0.36
C PRO A 5 31.19 15.15 -0.70
N TRP A 6 31.97 14.07 -0.60
CA TRP A 6 31.48 12.70 -0.81
C TRP A 6 30.56 12.27 0.33
N ILE A 7 30.94 12.58 1.57
CA ILE A 7 30.11 12.34 2.75
C ILE A 7 28.81 13.15 2.67
N LEU A 8 28.88 14.42 2.29
CA LEU A 8 27.70 15.28 2.15
C LEU A 8 26.75 14.80 1.03
N GLY A 9 27.31 14.33 -0.09
CA GLY A 9 26.54 13.71 -1.18
C GLY A 9 25.86 12.41 -0.76
N LEU A 10 26.53 11.56 0.03
CA LEU A 10 25.96 10.31 0.54
C LEU A 10 24.83 10.56 1.56
N LEU A 11 25.02 11.58 2.42
CA LEU A 11 24.04 11.95 3.45
C LEU A 11 22.76 12.54 2.83
N THR A 12 22.89 13.38 1.80
CA THR A 12 21.74 13.92 1.06
C THR A 12 20.97 12.83 0.31
N LEU A 13 21.65 11.86 -0.31
CA LEU A 13 21.01 10.71 -0.93
C LEU A 13 20.20 9.90 0.09
N LEU A 14 20.77 9.58 1.26
CA LEU A 14 20.12 8.79 2.32
C LEU A 14 18.82 9.44 2.85
N VAL A 15 18.77 10.77 2.97
CA VAL A 15 17.58 11.48 3.46
C VAL A 15 16.42 11.39 2.46
N THR A 16 16.69 11.47 1.16
CA THR A 16 15.63 11.41 0.13
C THR A 16 14.94 10.05 0.05
N VAL A 17 15.66 8.96 0.37
CA VAL A 17 15.09 7.60 0.32
C VAL A 17 14.11 7.33 1.46
N ASN A 18 14.31 7.97 2.63
CA ASN A 18 13.49 7.74 3.82
C ASN A 18 12.21 8.61 3.87
N ALA A 19 12.16 9.73 3.15
CA ALA A 19 11.01 10.63 3.14
C ALA A 19 9.81 10.12 2.31
N GLY A 20 10.03 9.18 1.39
CA GLY A 20 8.98 8.65 0.51
C GLY A 20 7.98 7.69 1.19
N ASP A 21 8.24 7.25 2.43
CA ASP A 21 7.55 6.10 3.04
C ASP A 21 6.66 6.44 4.26
N MET A 22 6.55 7.71 4.65
CA MET A 22 5.62 8.11 5.72
C MET A 22 4.16 8.25 5.23
N MET A 23 3.96 8.50 3.94
CA MET A 23 2.63 8.71 3.35
C MET A 23 1.90 7.40 3.02
N ARG A 24 2.65 6.32 2.75
CA ARG A 24 2.11 5.01 2.35
C ARG A 24 1.40 4.25 3.47
N LYS A 25 1.59 4.63 4.74
CA LYS A 25 0.94 4.02 5.91
C LYS A 25 -0.26 4.81 6.45
N SER A 26 -0.72 5.84 5.74
CA SER A 26 -1.77 6.75 6.23
C SER A 26 -3.19 6.16 6.24
N ILE A 27 -3.37 4.91 5.83
CA ILE A 27 -4.68 4.23 5.88
C ILE A 27 -4.94 3.81 7.32
N VAL A 28 -5.62 4.68 8.05
CA VAL A 28 -6.07 4.38 9.41
C VAL A 28 -7.23 3.39 9.28
N PHE A 29 -7.06 2.21 9.87
CA PHE A 29 -8.11 1.20 9.96
C PHE A 29 -8.52 1.06 11.43
N ASP A 30 -9.77 1.38 11.74
CA ASP A 30 -10.32 1.17 13.07
C ASP A 30 -10.96 -0.22 13.17
N LYS A 31 -10.57 -0.99 14.18
CA LYS A 31 -11.12 -2.32 14.45
C LYS A 31 -12.62 -2.28 14.73
N LYS A 32 -13.13 -1.15 15.21
CA LYS A 32 -14.56 -0.95 15.54
C LYS A 32 -15.41 -0.69 14.29
N THR A 33 -14.82 -0.22 13.19
CA THR A 33 -15.54 0.14 11.95
C THR A 33 -14.88 -0.50 10.71
N PRO A 34 -14.93 -1.84 10.58
CA PRO A 34 -14.18 -2.55 9.55
C PRO A 34 -14.69 -2.31 8.11
N GLY A 35 -15.87 -1.71 7.96
CA GLY A 35 -16.48 -1.39 6.66
C GLY A 35 -16.01 -0.08 6.03
N VAL A 36 -15.20 0.73 6.72
CA VAL A 36 -14.72 2.02 6.22
C VAL A 36 -13.21 2.17 6.39
N PHE A 37 -12.59 2.89 5.48
CA PHE A 37 -11.19 3.29 5.57
C PHE A 37 -11.09 4.82 5.53
N TYR A 38 -10.05 5.35 6.17
CA TYR A 38 -9.84 6.80 6.24
C TYR A 38 -8.74 7.20 5.27
N CYS A 39 -9.04 8.19 4.42
CA CYS A 39 -8.13 8.67 3.40
C CYS A 39 -7.81 10.16 3.56
N PRO A 40 -6.52 10.56 3.49
CA PRO A 40 -6.14 11.97 3.53
C PRO A 40 -6.52 12.69 2.24
N LEU A 41 -7.01 13.93 2.37
CA LEU A 41 -7.31 14.83 1.23
C LEU A 41 -6.12 15.63 0.73
N GLN A 42 -5.22 15.98 1.65
CA GLN A 42 -4.11 16.89 1.41
C GLN A 42 -2.85 16.34 2.08
N LYS A 43 -1.67 16.78 1.61
CA LYS A 43 -0.40 16.38 2.22
C LYS A 43 -0.40 16.74 3.71
N PRO A 44 -0.35 15.75 4.62
CA PRO A 44 -0.22 16.03 6.03
C PRO A 44 1.16 16.66 6.29
N THR A 45 1.18 17.86 6.86
CA THR A 45 2.40 18.49 7.40
C THR A 45 2.78 17.90 8.77
N GLY A 46 1.88 17.12 9.40
CA GLY A 46 2.09 16.35 10.63
C GLY A 46 0.89 15.45 10.95
N PHE A 47 1.00 14.56 11.94
CA PHE A 47 -0.09 13.64 12.35
C PHE A 47 -1.27 14.35 13.02
N GLU A 48 -1.04 15.52 13.62
CA GLU A 48 -2.05 16.24 14.42
C GLU A 48 -3.10 16.99 13.59
N LYS A 49 -2.86 17.20 12.29
CA LYS A 49 -3.75 17.97 11.38
C LYS A 49 -4.11 17.22 10.10
N MET A 50 -4.21 15.90 10.16
CA MET A 50 -4.64 15.08 9.02
C MET A 50 -6.17 15.09 8.92
N PHE A 51 -6.73 15.86 7.97
CA PHE A 51 -8.15 15.78 7.64
C PHE A 51 -8.37 14.54 6.76
N VAL A 52 -9.14 13.58 7.27
CA VAL A 52 -9.42 12.30 6.59
C VAL A 52 -10.90 12.16 6.31
N HIS A 53 -11.26 11.64 5.14
CA HIS A 53 -12.63 11.20 4.87
C HIS A 53 -12.75 9.70 5.09
N ALA A 54 -13.86 9.29 5.70
CA ALA A 54 -14.29 7.90 5.71
C ALA A 54 -14.86 7.53 4.33
N LYS A 55 -14.35 6.45 3.75
CA LYS A 55 -14.79 5.88 2.49
C LYS A 55 -15.11 4.39 2.69
N PRO A 56 -16.03 3.80 1.91
CA PRO A 56 -16.38 2.40 2.05
C PRO A 56 -15.21 1.51 1.62
N ILE A 57 -15.05 0.36 2.26
CA ILE A 57 -13.96 -0.57 1.94
C ILE A 57 -13.97 -1.11 0.50
N SER A 58 -15.11 -1.08 -0.17
CA SER A 58 -15.22 -1.43 -1.60
C SER A 58 -14.33 -0.56 -2.49
N LYS A 59 -14.19 0.72 -2.13
CA LYS A 59 -13.38 1.74 -2.81
C LYS A 59 -11.88 1.64 -2.52
N LEU A 60 -11.49 0.89 -1.48
CA LEU A 60 -10.08 0.66 -1.20
C LEU A 60 -9.53 -0.30 -2.25
N CYS A 61 -8.53 0.09 -3.04
CA CYS A 61 -7.94 -0.73 -4.10
C CYS A 61 -9.02 -1.31 -5.04
N GLU A 62 -9.78 -0.44 -5.68
CA GLU A 62 -10.80 -0.74 -6.68
C GLU A 62 -10.18 -1.41 -7.91
N PHE A 63 -8.99 -0.97 -8.32
CA PHE A 63 -8.33 -1.45 -9.54
C PHE A 63 -7.30 -2.56 -9.30
N ASP A 64 -7.18 -3.12 -8.09
CA ASP A 64 -6.20 -4.15 -7.76
C ASP A 64 -4.73 -3.74 -8.07
N GLY A 65 -4.44 -2.43 -8.02
CA GLY A 65 -3.15 -1.86 -8.40
C GLY A 65 -2.81 -2.04 -9.89
N LYS A 66 -3.84 -2.11 -10.74
CA LYS A 66 -3.71 -1.97 -12.22
C LYS A 66 -3.53 -0.49 -12.59
N PRO A 67 -3.01 -0.19 -13.80
CA PRO A 67 -2.99 1.18 -14.28
C PRO A 67 -4.40 1.78 -14.25
N LEU A 68 -4.49 2.96 -13.65
CA LEU A 68 -5.75 3.68 -13.51
C LEU A 68 -6.17 4.24 -14.87
N PRO A 69 -7.48 4.23 -15.20
CA PRO A 69 -7.96 4.87 -16.41
C PRO A 69 -7.63 6.37 -16.39
N ALA A 70 -7.44 6.96 -17.58
CA ALA A 70 -7.03 8.37 -17.71
C ALA A 70 -8.03 9.35 -17.05
N ASP A 71 -9.31 8.99 -17.02
CA ASP A 71 -10.38 9.79 -16.43
C ASP A 71 -10.67 9.42 -14.97
N TYR A 72 -9.84 8.57 -14.34
CA TYR A 72 -10.03 8.20 -12.94
C TYR A 72 -9.75 9.40 -12.03
N LYS A 73 -10.81 9.91 -11.41
CA LYS A 73 -10.69 10.94 -10.38
C LYS A 73 -10.33 10.27 -9.06
N SER A 74 -9.09 10.46 -8.64
CA SER A 74 -8.59 9.93 -7.38
C SER A 74 -9.45 10.40 -6.21
N ASP A 75 -10.05 9.44 -5.51
CA ASP A 75 -10.84 9.69 -4.30
C ASP A 75 -9.97 10.12 -3.11
N CYS A 76 -8.64 9.99 -3.28
CA CYS A 76 -7.62 10.01 -2.25
C CYS A 76 -6.38 10.78 -2.72
N TYR A 77 -5.72 11.48 -1.79
CA TYR A 77 -4.47 12.20 -2.09
C TYR A 77 -3.44 11.25 -2.72
N HIS A 78 -2.98 11.55 -3.93
CA HIS A 78 -2.03 10.74 -4.72
C HIS A 78 -2.37 9.23 -4.82
N ASP A 79 -3.65 8.89 -4.99
CA ASP A 79 -4.08 7.49 -5.21
C ASP A 79 -3.60 6.55 -4.10
N VAL A 80 -3.54 7.05 -2.85
CA VAL A 80 -3.08 6.28 -1.69
C VAL A 80 -3.92 5.00 -1.51
N ASP A 81 -5.20 5.05 -1.88
CA ASP A 81 -6.16 3.95 -1.95
C ASP A 81 -5.83 2.87 -2.99
N GLU A 82 -5.02 3.16 -4.00
CA GLU A 82 -4.60 2.22 -5.05
C GLU A 82 -3.15 1.74 -4.89
N THR A 83 -2.49 2.14 -3.80
CA THR A 83 -1.14 1.69 -3.49
C THR A 83 -1.09 0.19 -3.17
N GLU A 84 0.09 -0.42 -3.34
CA GLU A 84 0.31 -1.82 -2.94
C GLU A 84 -0.03 -2.07 -1.46
N TYR A 85 0.16 -1.05 -0.60
CA TYR A 85 -0.20 -1.12 0.81
C TYR A 85 -1.73 -1.14 1.01
N ALA A 86 -2.46 -0.26 0.33
CA ALA A 86 -3.93 -0.21 0.36
C ALA A 86 -4.56 -1.53 -0.06
N CYS A 87 -4.11 -2.08 -1.19
CA CYS A 87 -4.56 -3.37 -1.68
C CYS A 87 -4.33 -4.47 -0.64
N LYS A 88 -3.14 -4.52 -0.05
CA LYS A 88 -2.82 -5.51 0.98
C LYS A 88 -3.74 -5.40 2.20
N GLU A 89 -4.01 -4.17 2.64
CA GLU A 89 -4.86 -3.95 3.80
C GLU A 89 -6.32 -4.29 3.50
N LYS A 90 -6.84 -3.97 2.29
CA LYS A 90 -8.16 -4.44 1.82
C LYS A 90 -8.32 -5.94 2.00
N TYR A 91 -7.40 -6.73 1.45
CA TYR A 91 -7.46 -8.20 1.57
C TYR A 91 -7.38 -8.66 3.03
N ARG A 92 -6.58 -8.01 3.87
CA ARG A 92 -6.47 -8.36 5.30
C ARG A 92 -7.77 -8.07 6.05
N ILE A 93 -8.43 -6.96 5.76
CA ILE A 93 -9.69 -6.57 6.40
C ILE A 93 -10.82 -7.49 5.92
N MET A 94 -10.90 -7.78 4.62
CA MET A 94 -11.91 -8.70 4.09
C MET A 94 -11.78 -10.10 4.70
N MET A 95 -10.57 -10.62 4.87
CA MET A 95 -10.32 -11.90 5.56
C MET A 95 -10.70 -11.88 7.05
N ARG A 96 -10.74 -10.70 7.70
CA ARG A 96 -11.22 -10.57 9.09
C ARG A 96 -12.74 -10.49 9.16
N MET A 97 -13.39 -9.84 8.19
CA MET A 97 -14.85 -9.74 8.12
C MET A 97 -15.49 -11.05 7.68
N HIS A 98 -14.82 -11.80 6.79
CA HIS A 98 -15.28 -13.09 6.28
C HIS A 98 -14.21 -14.16 6.55
N PRO A 99 -14.05 -14.60 7.82
CA PRO A 99 -13.09 -15.66 8.13
C PRO A 99 -13.52 -16.99 7.47
N PRO A 100 -12.56 -17.83 7.07
CA PRO A 100 -12.86 -19.17 6.53
C PRO A 100 -13.60 -20.01 7.58
N GLY A 101 -14.75 -20.56 7.21
CA GLY A 101 -15.66 -21.29 8.11
C GLY A 101 -16.75 -20.43 8.78
N ALA A 102 -16.92 -19.17 8.36
CA ALA A 102 -18.11 -18.38 8.70
C ALA A 102 -19.34 -18.85 7.88
N LEU A 103 -20.55 -18.59 8.38
CA LEU A 103 -21.86 -19.00 7.82
C LEU A 103 -22.03 -18.83 6.29
N ASN A 104 -21.29 -17.90 5.68
CA ASN A 104 -21.29 -17.66 4.23
C ASN A 104 -19.99 -18.20 3.59
N ASP A 105 -19.90 -19.53 3.46
CA ASP A 105 -18.69 -20.21 2.96
C ASP A 105 -18.24 -19.74 1.57
N THR A 106 -19.18 -19.32 0.72
CA THR A 106 -18.90 -18.86 -0.66
C THR A 106 -18.11 -17.55 -0.70
N GLU A 107 -18.48 -16.58 0.13
CA GLU A 107 -17.78 -15.29 0.22
C GLU A 107 -16.43 -15.43 0.91
N ALA A 108 -16.36 -16.22 1.97
CA ALA A 108 -15.11 -16.52 2.66
C ALA A 108 -14.10 -17.19 1.73
N ALA A 109 -14.52 -18.20 0.96
CA ALA A 109 -13.66 -18.88 -0.02
C ALA A 109 -13.16 -17.94 -1.13
N LYS A 110 -14.00 -16.99 -1.58
CA LYS A 110 -13.60 -15.96 -2.57
C LYS A 110 -12.44 -15.12 -2.05
N TRP A 111 -12.55 -14.59 -0.84
CA TRP A 111 -11.52 -13.74 -0.24
C TRP A 111 -10.26 -14.52 0.13
N GLU A 112 -10.39 -15.78 0.56
CA GLU A 112 -9.25 -16.66 0.81
C GLU A 112 -8.43 -16.90 -0.46
N ASN A 113 -9.10 -17.24 -1.56
CA ASN A 113 -8.45 -17.44 -2.86
C ASN A 113 -7.77 -16.16 -3.36
N ALA A 114 -8.44 -15.01 -3.19
CA ALA A 114 -7.88 -13.73 -3.57
C ALA A 114 -6.65 -13.35 -2.73
N TYR A 115 -6.68 -13.61 -1.42
CA TYR A 115 -5.54 -13.40 -0.52
C TYR A 115 -4.35 -14.31 -0.89
N LYS A 116 -4.60 -15.60 -1.14
CA LYS A 116 -3.55 -16.54 -1.62
C LYS A 116 -2.93 -16.08 -2.94
N LYS A 117 -3.74 -15.61 -3.90
CA LYS A 117 -3.27 -15.06 -5.18
C LYS A 117 -2.38 -13.83 -4.98
N MET A 118 -2.77 -12.91 -4.10
CA MET A 118 -1.97 -11.73 -3.76
C MET A 118 -0.60 -12.11 -3.14
N LEU A 119 -0.59 -13.05 -2.20
CA LEU A 119 0.64 -13.56 -1.58
C LEU A 119 1.58 -14.20 -2.62
N LYS A 120 1.04 -15.01 -3.54
CA LYS A 120 1.81 -15.65 -4.62
C LYS A 120 2.42 -14.61 -5.57
N LYS A 121 1.65 -13.61 -6.01
CA LYS A 121 2.13 -12.50 -6.85
C LYS A 121 3.29 -11.74 -6.17
N ARG A 122 3.19 -11.54 -4.85
CA ARG A 122 4.23 -10.85 -4.07
C ARG A 122 5.50 -11.69 -3.88
N SER A 123 5.38 -13.01 -3.73
CA SER A 123 6.53 -13.92 -3.72
C SER A 123 7.29 -13.83 -5.05
N HIS A 124 6.57 -13.92 -6.17
CA HIS A 124 7.16 -13.80 -7.51
C HIS A 124 7.87 -12.46 -7.73
N ARG A 125 7.24 -11.33 -7.37
CA ARG A 125 7.88 -10.00 -7.46
C ARG A 125 9.15 -9.88 -6.61
N ARG A 126 9.17 -10.47 -5.40
CA ARG A 126 10.36 -10.48 -4.53
C ARG A 126 11.50 -11.27 -5.15
N ASN A 127 11.20 -12.46 -5.69
CA ASN A 127 12.18 -13.30 -6.36
C ASN A 127 12.78 -12.58 -7.57
N PHE A 128 11.93 -11.99 -8.42
CA PHE A 128 12.37 -11.20 -9.57
C PHE A 128 13.25 -10.01 -9.16
N ARG A 129 12.87 -9.25 -8.12
CA ARG A 129 13.69 -8.15 -7.61
C ARG A 129 15.05 -8.61 -7.10
N GLN A 130 15.11 -9.74 -6.40
CA GLN A 130 16.37 -10.33 -5.93
C GLN A 130 17.26 -10.76 -7.11
N GLU A 131 16.66 -11.30 -8.17
CA GLU A 131 17.34 -11.69 -9.38
C GLU A 131 17.95 -10.49 -10.12
N VAL A 132 17.18 -9.42 -10.31
CA VAL A 132 17.68 -8.15 -10.90
C VAL A 132 18.83 -7.56 -10.09
N VAL A 133 18.72 -7.55 -8.75
CA VAL A 133 19.81 -7.08 -7.87
C VAL A 133 21.06 -7.95 -8.00
N LYS A 134 20.89 -9.27 -8.15
CA LYS A 134 21.99 -10.21 -8.36
C LYS A 134 22.69 -9.99 -9.70
N ILE A 135 21.93 -9.72 -10.77
CA ILE A 135 22.48 -9.37 -12.09
C ILE A 135 23.26 -8.05 -12.00
N ARG A 136 22.69 -7.01 -11.38
CA ARG A 136 23.34 -5.69 -11.25
C ARG A 136 24.62 -5.71 -10.41
N ARG A 137 24.79 -6.68 -9.49
CA ARG A 137 26.03 -6.85 -8.71
C ARG A 137 27.12 -7.63 -9.47
N LYS A 138 26.77 -8.31 -10.58
CA LYS A 138 27.73 -9.06 -11.41
C LYS A 138 28.33 -8.24 -12.55
N ASN A 139 27.66 -7.16 -12.97
CA ASN A 139 28.18 -6.12 -13.86
C ASN A 139 28.82 -5.00 -13.05
#